data_AF-A0A0G0PED8-F1
#
_entry.id   AF-A0A0G0PED8-F1
#
_cell.length_a   1.000
_cell.length_b   1.000
_cell.length_c   1.000
_cell.angle_alpha   90.00
_cell.angle_beta   90.00
_cell.angle_gamma   90.00
#
_symmetry.space_group_name_H-M   'P 1'
#
loop_
_entity.id
_entity.type
_entity.pdbx_description
1 polymer ?
#
loop_
_entity_poly.entity_id
_entity_poly.type
_entity_poly.pdbx_seq_one_letter_code
_entity_poly.pdbx_strand_id
1 'polypeptide(L)'
;MNSTIKCPHCGKDVKISDALNHELKEETERIIKATEEETRKKIQEEFAQKDKERKAELEDEKKKNKELLVAFEKKSKEDGERIREEATKEAAEKSRLEKLEYEKKISDMQKALEEAQRKGKQGSQQLQGEVLELDLEEKLKSHFPMDEFLPIPKGIEGADIWQKVVNKNGKEVGSILWETKRTKNWDKKWLPKLREDTRKINASDSILVTDTLPNEIKSFHNIDKVWVTTYEFALHVARIVRYLLLKIDAVKASASHDEMELRNIFQYITSDAFRHKIEAHDEAVKAMKIDLDSEIRLTQTRWKRREIQLNRLDSSVSELYGELQGIIPTLPDRNIELLPDGTENDN
;
A
#
# COMPACT_ATOMS: atom_id res chain seq x y z
N MET A 1 59.54 109.99 75.61
CA MET A 1 59.79 110.64 76.92
C MET A 1 60.51 109.62 77.79
N ASN A 2 61.67 110.01 78.32
CA ASN A 2 62.60 109.15 79.07
C ASN A 2 62.09 108.83 80.47
N SER A 3 62.15 107.56 80.86
CA SER A 3 62.04 107.12 82.25
C SER A 3 63.08 106.02 82.50
N THR A 4 64.29 106.41 82.89
CA THR A 4 65.39 105.51 83.28
C THR A 4 65.57 105.64 84.79
N ILE A 5 65.60 104.53 85.52
CA ILE A 5 65.75 104.52 86.98
C ILE A 5 67.10 103.89 87.32
N LYS A 6 67.87 104.53 88.21
CA LYS A 6 69.16 104.02 88.69
C LYS A 6 68.95 102.92 89.73
N CYS A 7 69.60 101.77 89.50
CA CYS A 7 69.60 100.67 90.46
C CYS A 7 70.37 101.03 91.75
N PRO A 8 69.77 100.93 92.95
CA PRO A 8 70.41 101.32 94.22
C PRO A 8 71.59 100.42 94.63
N HIS A 9 71.82 99.29 93.96
CA HIS A 9 72.78 98.28 94.37
C HIS A 9 74.03 98.15 93.47
N CYS A 10 73.99 98.73 92.25
CA CYS A 10 75.12 98.62 91.30
C CYS A 10 75.27 99.79 90.33
N GLY A 11 74.43 100.84 90.42
CA GLY A 11 74.64 102.11 89.73
C GLY A 11 74.48 102.12 88.20
N LYS A 12 74.00 101.04 87.58
CA LYS A 12 73.70 100.99 86.14
C LYS A 12 72.25 101.38 85.82
N ASP A 13 72.08 102.04 84.68
CA ASP A 13 70.80 102.49 84.13
C ASP A 13 70.08 101.32 83.44
N VAL A 14 68.91 100.92 83.94
CA VAL A 14 68.11 99.82 83.37
C VAL A 14 66.82 100.39 82.74
N LYS A 15 66.57 100.05 81.48
CA LYS A 15 65.31 100.38 80.79
C LYS A 15 64.23 99.37 81.19
N ILE A 16 63.10 99.88 81.67
CA ILE A 16 61.92 99.11 82.12
C ILE A 16 61.34 98.19 81.00
N SER A 17 61.73 98.41 79.74
CA SER A 17 61.30 97.62 78.57
C SER A 17 61.76 96.16 78.58
N ASP A 18 62.88 95.82 79.22
CA ASP A 18 63.53 94.51 79.00
C ASP A 18 63.07 93.43 79.99
N ALA A 19 62.52 93.82 81.15
CA ALA A 19 61.92 92.89 82.12
C ALA A 19 60.45 92.56 81.77
N LEU A 20 59.65 93.53 81.31
CA LEU A 20 58.27 93.30 80.89
C LEU A 20 58.18 92.49 79.58
N ASN A 21 59.12 92.67 78.65
CA ASN A 21 59.11 91.96 77.37
C ASN A 21 59.42 90.45 77.48
N HIS A 22 60.12 90.01 78.52
CA HIS A 22 60.43 88.58 78.71
C HIS A 22 59.21 87.81 79.25
N GLU A 23 58.51 88.36 80.25
CA GLU A 23 57.25 87.78 80.75
C GLU A 23 56.14 87.79 79.69
N LEU A 24 56.01 88.87 78.91
CA LEU A 24 55.05 88.93 77.80
C LEU A 24 55.39 87.95 76.67
N LYS A 25 56.66 87.70 76.36
CA LYS A 25 57.07 86.70 75.36
C LYS A 25 56.81 85.27 75.83
N GLU A 26 57.15 84.95 77.07
CA GLU A 26 56.89 83.60 77.59
C GLU A 26 55.39 83.30 77.67
N GLU A 27 54.57 84.27 78.10
CA GLU A 27 53.12 84.08 78.17
C GLU A 27 52.49 83.95 76.78
N THR A 28 52.95 84.76 75.81
CA THR A 28 52.48 84.64 74.41
C THR A 28 52.94 83.34 73.74
N GLU A 29 54.17 82.87 73.97
CA GLU A 29 54.62 81.57 73.46
C GLU A 29 53.87 80.39 74.09
N ARG A 30 53.52 80.47 75.39
CA ARG A 30 52.66 79.47 76.05
C ARG A 30 51.25 79.46 75.46
N ILE A 31 50.66 80.64 75.23
CA ILE A 31 49.32 80.76 74.62
C ILE A 31 49.34 80.24 73.18
N ILE A 32 50.38 80.55 72.39
CA ILE A 32 50.52 80.06 71.01
C ILE A 32 50.66 78.54 71.00
N LYS A 33 51.52 77.96 71.84
CA LYS A 33 51.66 76.49 71.92
C LYS A 33 50.36 75.81 72.38
N ALA A 34 49.67 76.37 73.37
CA ALA A 34 48.40 75.84 73.85
C ALA A 34 47.30 75.90 72.77
N THR A 35 47.24 77.00 72.01
CA THR A 35 46.28 77.16 70.91
C THR A 35 46.62 76.30 69.69
N GLU A 36 47.90 76.12 69.35
CA GLU A 36 48.37 75.17 68.32
C GLU A 36 48.06 73.71 68.69
N GLU A 37 48.28 73.33 69.94
CA GLU A 37 47.99 71.96 70.39
C GLU A 37 46.47 71.71 70.41
N GLU A 38 45.68 72.69 70.83
CA GLU A 38 44.22 72.57 70.84
C GLU A 38 43.61 72.58 69.42
N THR A 39 44.11 73.42 68.51
CA THR A 39 43.71 73.38 67.10
C THR A 39 44.12 72.07 66.43
N ARG A 40 45.31 71.54 66.74
CA ARG A 40 45.76 70.23 66.24
C ARG A 40 44.88 69.09 66.74
N LYS A 41 44.45 69.12 68.00
CA LYS A 41 43.49 68.15 68.56
C LYS A 41 42.12 68.25 67.87
N LYS A 42 41.59 69.46 67.70
CA LYS A 42 40.31 69.69 66.99
C LYS A 42 40.35 69.19 65.53
N ILE A 43 41.45 69.44 64.81
CA ILE A 43 41.63 68.95 63.44
C ILE A 43 41.71 67.42 63.41
N GLN A 44 42.43 66.79 64.35
CA GLN A 44 42.50 65.33 64.45
C GLN A 44 41.14 64.71 64.77
N GLU A 45 40.38 65.29 65.68
CA GLU A 45 39.03 64.85 66.05
C GLU A 45 38.06 65.00 64.86
N GLU A 46 38.07 66.13 64.16
CA GLU A 46 37.23 66.35 62.99
C GLU A 46 37.59 65.39 61.84
N PHE A 47 38.87 65.12 61.62
CA PHE A 47 39.33 64.16 60.60
C PHE A 47 38.93 62.72 60.98
N ALA A 48 39.06 62.34 62.25
CA ALA A 48 38.63 61.02 62.74
C ALA A 48 37.11 60.85 62.65
N GLN A 49 36.34 61.91 62.93
CA GLN A 49 34.89 61.94 62.79
C GLN A 49 34.49 61.73 61.31
N LYS A 50 35.08 62.50 60.38
CA LYS A 50 34.83 62.37 58.94
C LYS A 50 35.25 61.01 58.38
N ASP A 51 36.36 60.44 58.83
CA ASP A 51 36.79 59.11 58.38
C ASP A 51 35.85 58.00 58.87
N LYS A 52 35.30 58.14 60.09
CA LYS A 52 34.30 57.23 60.65
C LYS A 52 32.96 57.32 59.90
N GLU A 53 32.50 58.53 59.60
CA GLU A 53 31.30 58.77 58.79
C GLU A 53 31.46 58.16 57.38
N ARG A 54 32.60 58.40 56.73
CA ARG A 54 32.86 57.87 55.38
C ARG A 54 32.95 56.35 55.35
N LYS A 55 33.50 55.73 56.39
CA LYS A 55 33.52 54.26 56.54
C LYS A 55 32.12 53.69 56.74
N ALA A 56 31.29 54.33 57.56
CA ALA A 56 29.90 53.91 57.77
C ALA A 56 29.07 54.03 56.48
N GLU A 57 29.26 55.09 55.70
CA GLU A 57 28.58 55.29 54.41
C GLU A 57 29.01 54.24 53.37
N LEU A 58 30.30 53.92 53.29
CA LEU A 58 30.84 52.85 52.43
C LEU A 58 30.32 51.46 52.83
N GLU A 59 30.16 51.19 54.12
CA GLU A 59 29.57 49.92 54.59
C GLU A 59 28.08 49.82 54.27
N ASP A 60 27.32 50.90 54.43
CA ASP A 60 25.90 50.96 54.07
C ASP A 60 25.69 50.79 52.56
N GLU A 61 26.53 51.44 51.74
CA GLU A 61 26.50 51.31 50.28
C GLU A 61 26.87 49.89 49.83
N LYS A 62 27.89 49.27 50.45
CA LYS A 62 28.23 47.86 50.20
C LYS A 62 27.10 46.92 50.57
N LYS A 63 26.41 47.18 51.69
CA LYS A 63 25.27 46.38 52.13
C LYS A 63 24.11 46.49 51.15
N LYS A 64 23.76 47.72 50.73
CA LYS A 64 22.75 47.97 49.69
C LYS A 64 23.09 47.29 48.38
N ASN A 65 24.34 47.39 47.90
CA ASN A 65 24.76 46.73 46.66
C ASN A 65 24.68 45.19 46.76
N LYS A 66 25.03 44.62 47.92
CA LYS A 66 24.91 43.17 48.15
C LYS A 66 23.45 42.71 48.17
N GLU A 67 22.56 43.48 48.80
CA GLU A 67 21.11 43.22 48.80
C GLU A 67 20.54 43.33 47.37
N LEU A 68 20.98 44.31 46.59
CA LEU A 68 20.57 44.49 45.19
C LEU A 68 21.00 43.31 44.31
N LEU A 69 22.23 42.82 44.47
CA LEU A 69 22.75 41.65 43.74
C LEU A 69 21.96 40.37 44.06
N VAL A 70 21.67 40.14 45.35
CA VAL A 70 20.87 38.98 45.77
C VAL A 70 19.45 39.06 45.23
N ALA A 71 18.82 40.25 45.25
CA ALA A 71 17.50 40.46 44.68
C ALA A 71 17.50 40.23 43.16
N PHE A 72 18.54 40.69 42.46
CA PHE A 72 18.69 40.51 41.02
C PHE A 72 18.88 39.03 40.65
N GLU A 73 19.75 38.30 41.36
CA GLU A 73 19.95 36.86 41.15
C GLU A 73 18.66 36.06 41.38
N LYS A 74 17.91 36.40 42.43
CA LYS A 74 16.63 35.74 42.73
C LYS A 74 15.62 35.96 41.61
N LYS A 75 15.45 37.22 41.18
CA LYS A 75 14.54 37.57 40.08
C LYS A 75 14.96 36.90 38.76
N SER A 76 16.25 36.86 38.45
CA SER A 76 16.77 36.21 37.24
C SER A 76 16.52 34.69 37.25
N LYS A 77 16.61 34.03 38.41
CA LYS A 77 16.25 32.61 38.55
C LYS A 77 14.75 32.38 38.35
N GLU A 78 13.90 33.19 38.99
CA GLU A 78 12.44 33.12 38.85
C GLU A 78 12.00 33.34 37.40
N ASP A 79 12.55 34.36 36.73
CA ASP A 79 12.29 34.62 35.30
C ASP A 79 12.77 33.45 34.42
N GLY A 80 13.93 32.88 34.71
CA GLY A 80 14.48 31.72 33.97
C GLY A 80 13.69 30.42 34.18
N GLU A 81 13.07 30.22 35.34
CA GLU A 81 12.14 29.12 35.59
C GLU A 81 10.83 29.33 34.83
N ARG A 82 10.27 30.54 34.87
CA ARG A 82 9.04 30.90 34.16
C ARG A 82 9.17 30.71 32.64
N ILE A 83 10.28 31.16 32.06
CA ILE A 83 10.58 30.99 30.62
C ILE A 83 10.69 29.50 30.25
N ARG A 84 11.33 28.68 31.09
CA ARG A 84 11.42 27.23 30.84
C ARG A 84 10.07 26.54 30.92
N GLU A 85 9.21 26.95 31.84
CA GLU A 85 7.88 26.39 31.99
C GLU A 85 6.97 26.79 30.83
N GLU A 86 7.03 28.04 30.37
CA GLU A 86 6.32 28.49 29.15
C GLU A 86 6.81 27.74 27.91
N ALA A 87 8.13 27.67 27.69
CA ALA A 87 8.70 27.00 26.52
C ALA A 87 8.38 25.49 26.48
N THR A 88 8.35 24.82 27.64
CA THR A 88 7.99 23.39 27.71
C THR A 88 6.50 23.17 27.46
N LYS A 89 5.61 24.05 27.98
CA LYS A 89 4.16 24.00 27.70
C LYS A 89 3.86 24.25 26.22
N GLU A 90 4.49 25.25 25.61
CA GLU A 90 4.31 25.54 24.18
C GLU A 90 4.81 24.39 23.29
N ALA A 91 5.98 23.81 23.60
CA ALA A 91 6.49 22.66 22.86
C ALA A 91 5.59 21.42 23.00
N ALA A 92 5.05 21.18 24.19
CA ALA A 92 4.13 20.07 24.45
C ALA A 92 2.80 20.25 23.70
N GLU A 93 2.22 21.45 23.72
CA GLU A 93 0.96 21.71 23.02
C GLU A 93 1.15 21.65 21.49
N LYS A 94 2.26 22.17 20.96
CA LYS A 94 2.59 22.05 19.54
C LYS A 94 2.74 20.58 19.12
N SER A 95 3.48 19.78 19.88
CA SER A 95 3.64 18.34 19.59
C SER A 95 2.32 17.58 19.70
N ARG A 96 1.45 17.96 20.65
CA ARG A 96 0.10 17.39 20.79
C ARG A 96 -0.78 17.70 19.58
N LEU A 97 -0.78 18.94 19.10
CA LEU A 97 -1.52 19.33 17.90
C LEU A 97 -1.01 18.60 16.66
N GLU A 98 0.31 18.51 16.47
CA GLU A 98 0.91 17.74 15.37
C GLU A 98 0.51 16.26 15.42
N LYS A 99 0.52 15.63 16.60
CA LYS A 99 0.06 14.24 16.77
C LYS A 99 -1.40 14.07 16.37
N LEU A 100 -2.29 14.96 16.81
CA LEU A 100 -3.72 14.92 16.46
C LEU A 100 -3.94 15.10 14.94
N GLU A 101 -3.17 15.97 14.29
CA GLU A 101 -3.20 16.13 12.83
C GLU A 101 -2.76 14.85 12.11
N TYR A 102 -1.67 14.23 12.54
CA TYR A 102 -1.20 12.97 11.97
C TYR A 102 -2.18 11.83 12.20
N GLU A 103 -2.76 11.70 13.40
CA GLU A 103 -3.77 10.69 13.71
C GLU A 103 -5.01 10.85 12.82
N LYS A 104 -5.49 12.09 12.65
CA LYS A 104 -6.60 12.38 11.74
C LYS A 104 -6.24 12.03 10.30
N LYS A 105 -5.05 12.41 9.84
CA LYS A 105 -4.56 12.12 8.48
C LYS A 105 -4.45 10.62 8.22
N ILE A 106 -3.97 9.85 9.20
CA ILE A 106 -3.93 8.38 9.13
C ILE A 106 -5.36 7.82 9.04
N SER A 107 -6.28 8.30 9.86
CA SER A 107 -7.68 7.85 9.84
C SER A 107 -8.36 8.13 8.48
N ASP A 108 -8.17 9.33 7.94
CA ASP A 108 -8.73 9.71 6.65
C ASP A 108 -8.10 8.91 5.51
N MET A 109 -6.78 8.66 5.55
CA MET A 109 -6.10 7.79 4.58
C MET A 109 -6.59 6.33 4.66
N GLN A 110 -6.82 5.79 5.86
CA GLN A 110 -7.36 4.44 6.04
C GLN A 110 -8.76 4.31 5.43
N LYS A 111 -9.65 5.27 5.69
CA LYS A 111 -11.00 5.30 5.08
C LYS A 111 -10.94 5.40 3.57
N ALA A 112 -10.09 6.27 3.02
CA ALA A 112 -9.91 6.41 1.58
C ALA A 112 -9.40 5.10 0.94
N LEU A 113 -8.50 4.38 1.62
CA LEU A 113 -7.96 3.12 1.15
C LEU A 113 -9.01 2.00 1.15
N GLU A 114 -9.82 1.89 2.20
CA GLU A 114 -10.95 0.96 2.24
C GLU A 114 -11.97 1.24 1.13
N GLU A 115 -12.31 2.51 0.92
CA GLU A 115 -13.26 2.90 -0.12
C GLU A 115 -12.72 2.62 -1.53
N ALA A 116 -11.43 2.91 -1.77
CA ALA A 116 -10.75 2.57 -3.01
C ALA A 116 -10.70 1.05 -3.25
N GLN A 117 -10.39 0.26 -2.22
CA GLN A 117 -10.42 -1.21 -2.31
C GLN A 117 -11.81 -1.74 -2.63
N ARG A 118 -12.86 -1.18 -2.01
CA ARG A 118 -14.26 -1.55 -2.29
C ARG A 118 -14.64 -1.25 -3.74
N LYS A 119 -14.31 -0.04 -4.22
CA LYS A 119 -14.55 0.38 -5.62
C LYS A 119 -13.77 -0.49 -6.61
N GLY A 120 -12.51 -0.81 -6.32
CA GLY A 120 -11.67 -1.69 -7.14
C GLY A 120 -12.21 -3.12 -7.25
N LYS A 121 -12.66 -3.71 -6.13
CA LYS A 121 -13.30 -5.05 -6.14
C LYS A 121 -14.60 -5.06 -6.92
N GLN A 122 -15.42 -4.01 -6.79
CA GLN A 122 -16.70 -3.90 -7.48
C GLN A 122 -16.52 -3.72 -8.99
N GLY A 123 -15.60 -2.86 -9.44
CA GLY A 123 -15.28 -2.68 -10.86
C GLY A 123 -14.63 -3.93 -11.48
N SER A 124 -13.74 -4.59 -10.74
CA SER A 124 -13.16 -5.87 -11.17
C SER A 124 -14.22 -6.94 -11.36
N GLN A 125 -15.18 -7.07 -10.44
CA GLN A 125 -16.24 -8.08 -10.54
C GLN A 125 -17.18 -7.84 -11.74
N GLN A 126 -17.48 -6.58 -12.08
CA GLN A 126 -18.27 -6.23 -13.28
C GLN A 126 -17.49 -6.54 -14.57
N LEU A 127 -16.25 -6.06 -14.68
CA LEU A 127 -15.40 -6.30 -15.84
C LEU A 127 -15.18 -7.80 -16.07
N GLN A 128 -14.98 -8.56 -14.99
CA GLN A 128 -14.79 -10.00 -15.08
C GLN A 128 -16.06 -10.72 -15.54
N GLY A 129 -17.26 -10.22 -15.21
CA GLY A 129 -18.55 -10.75 -15.67
C GLY A 129 -18.72 -10.57 -17.18
N GLU A 130 -18.54 -9.33 -17.66
CA GLU A 130 -18.58 -9.00 -19.08
C GLU A 130 -17.57 -9.84 -19.90
N VAL A 131 -16.37 -10.07 -19.36
CA VAL A 131 -15.36 -10.94 -20.01
C VAL A 131 -15.84 -12.39 -20.13
N LEU A 132 -16.53 -12.94 -19.12
CA LEU A 132 -17.03 -14.32 -19.18
C LEU A 132 -18.17 -14.46 -20.19
N GLU A 133 -19.05 -13.46 -20.24
CA GLU A 133 -20.16 -13.40 -21.20
C GLU A 133 -19.62 -13.37 -22.64
N LEU A 134 -18.66 -12.50 -22.90
CA LEU A 134 -17.99 -12.40 -24.20
C LEU A 134 -17.25 -13.70 -24.58
N ASP A 135 -16.52 -14.30 -23.63
CA ASP A 135 -15.80 -15.57 -23.84
C ASP A 135 -16.78 -16.74 -24.08
N LEU A 136 -17.92 -16.77 -23.38
CA LEU A 136 -18.97 -17.76 -23.63
C LEU A 136 -19.57 -17.58 -25.03
N GLU A 137 -19.91 -16.35 -25.40
CA GLU A 137 -20.47 -16.04 -26.72
C GLU A 137 -19.50 -16.43 -27.84
N GLU A 138 -18.21 -16.11 -27.70
CA GLU A 138 -17.17 -16.48 -28.66
C GLU A 138 -17.02 -18.01 -28.79
N LYS A 139 -17.00 -18.73 -27.66
CA LYS A 139 -16.98 -20.20 -27.67
C LYS A 139 -18.21 -20.78 -28.33
N LEU A 140 -19.39 -20.24 -28.06
CA LEU A 140 -20.64 -20.69 -28.69
C LEU A 140 -20.60 -20.44 -30.21
N LYS A 141 -20.17 -19.26 -30.66
CA LYS A 141 -19.99 -18.94 -32.09
C LYS A 141 -19.02 -19.88 -32.78
N SER A 142 -17.88 -20.16 -32.14
CA SER A 142 -16.86 -21.08 -32.68
C SER A 142 -17.38 -22.53 -32.78
N HIS A 143 -18.16 -22.98 -31.80
CA HIS A 143 -18.69 -24.36 -31.78
C HIS A 143 -19.94 -24.54 -32.64
N PHE A 144 -20.72 -23.48 -32.85
CA PHE A 144 -21.98 -23.51 -33.60
C PHE A 144 -21.99 -22.43 -34.68
N PRO A 145 -21.13 -22.54 -35.71
CA PRO A 145 -20.93 -21.48 -36.72
C PRO A 145 -22.16 -21.22 -37.61
N MET A 146 -23.12 -22.13 -37.65
CA MET A 146 -24.37 -21.96 -38.41
C MET A 146 -25.44 -21.20 -37.61
N ASP A 147 -25.32 -21.16 -36.28
CA ASP A 147 -26.30 -20.52 -35.41
C ASP A 147 -26.11 -18.99 -35.42
N GLU A 148 -27.18 -18.24 -35.21
CA GLU A 148 -27.12 -16.77 -35.14
C GLU A 148 -27.14 -16.30 -33.69
N PHE A 149 -26.33 -15.30 -33.36
CA PHE A 149 -26.25 -14.71 -32.02
C PHE A 149 -26.73 -13.28 -32.10
N LEU A 150 -27.85 -12.99 -31.43
CA LEU A 150 -28.55 -11.71 -31.52
C LEU A 150 -28.47 -10.92 -30.22
N PRO A 151 -28.50 -9.57 -30.30
CA PRO A 151 -28.61 -8.73 -29.12
C PRO A 151 -29.96 -8.93 -28.43
N ILE A 152 -29.97 -8.81 -27.10
CA ILE A 152 -31.17 -8.94 -26.28
C ILE A 152 -32.11 -7.73 -26.48
N PRO A 153 -33.42 -7.94 -26.75
CA PRO A 153 -34.38 -6.84 -26.88
C PRO A 153 -34.55 -6.02 -25.59
N LYS A 154 -34.90 -4.73 -25.74
CA LYS A 154 -35.22 -3.85 -24.60
C LYS A 154 -36.42 -4.41 -23.81
N GLY A 155 -36.29 -4.52 -22.49
CA GLY A 155 -37.32 -5.05 -21.59
C GLY A 155 -37.04 -6.44 -21.01
N ILE A 156 -35.91 -7.06 -21.40
CA ILE A 156 -35.37 -8.28 -20.80
C ILE A 156 -34.16 -7.91 -19.95
N GLU A 157 -34.30 -7.93 -18.63
CA GLU A 157 -33.29 -7.42 -17.69
C GLU A 157 -32.49 -8.55 -17.02
N GLY A 158 -32.16 -9.60 -17.76
CA GLY A 158 -31.46 -10.76 -17.18
C GLY A 158 -30.84 -11.74 -18.17
N ALA A 159 -31.24 -11.70 -19.44
CA ALA A 159 -30.57 -12.50 -20.46
C ALA A 159 -29.32 -11.79 -20.98
N ASP A 160 -28.30 -12.58 -21.27
CA ASP A 160 -27.01 -12.10 -21.76
C ASP A 160 -26.83 -12.43 -23.25
N ILE A 161 -27.17 -13.66 -23.66
CA ILE A 161 -26.98 -14.12 -25.05
C ILE A 161 -28.28 -14.73 -25.58
N TRP A 162 -28.69 -14.35 -26.79
CA TRP A 162 -29.77 -15.00 -27.51
C TRP A 162 -29.24 -15.71 -28.74
N GLN A 163 -29.28 -17.04 -28.70
CA GLN A 163 -28.79 -17.91 -29.77
C GLN A 163 -29.97 -18.47 -30.56
N LYS A 164 -30.06 -18.17 -31.85
CA LYS A 164 -30.98 -18.84 -32.77
C LYS A 164 -30.31 -20.08 -33.36
N VAL A 165 -30.96 -21.22 -33.19
CA VAL A 165 -30.47 -22.49 -33.72
C VAL A 165 -30.91 -22.63 -35.16
N VAL A 166 -29.94 -22.81 -36.05
CA VAL A 166 -30.17 -22.93 -37.48
C VAL A 166 -29.80 -24.34 -37.93
N ASN A 167 -30.69 -24.95 -38.73
CA ASN A 167 -30.43 -26.27 -39.29
C ASN A 167 -29.50 -26.20 -40.53
N LYS A 168 -29.14 -27.36 -41.07
CA LYS A 168 -28.25 -27.45 -42.25
C LYS A 168 -28.80 -26.76 -43.50
N ASN A 169 -30.11 -26.50 -43.55
CA ASN A 169 -30.78 -25.87 -44.68
C ASN A 169 -30.88 -24.34 -44.51
N GLY A 170 -30.26 -23.77 -43.46
CA GLY A 170 -30.34 -22.33 -43.17
C GLY A 170 -31.68 -21.89 -42.55
N LYS A 171 -32.54 -22.83 -42.12
CA LYS A 171 -33.81 -22.52 -41.47
C LYS A 171 -33.62 -22.44 -39.95
N GLU A 172 -34.16 -21.39 -39.33
CA GLU A 172 -34.30 -21.27 -37.88
C GLU A 172 -35.28 -22.34 -37.36
N VAL A 173 -34.81 -23.17 -36.42
CA VAL A 173 -35.60 -24.27 -35.84
C VAL A 173 -36.03 -24.02 -34.39
N GLY A 174 -35.43 -23.01 -33.76
CA GLY A 174 -35.70 -22.61 -32.40
C GLY A 174 -34.62 -21.65 -31.89
N SER A 175 -34.72 -21.24 -30.64
CA SER A 175 -33.71 -20.39 -30.02
C SER A 175 -33.50 -20.70 -28.55
N ILE A 176 -32.28 -20.44 -28.07
CA ILE A 176 -31.83 -20.66 -26.72
C ILE A 176 -31.52 -19.30 -26.09
N LEU A 177 -32.11 -19.04 -24.93
CA LEU A 177 -31.81 -17.86 -24.13
C LEU A 177 -30.80 -18.21 -23.03
N TRP A 178 -29.69 -17.48 -22.99
CA TRP A 178 -28.63 -17.69 -22.02
C TRP A 178 -28.62 -16.58 -20.98
N GLU A 179 -28.47 -16.97 -19.72
CA GLU A 179 -28.21 -16.07 -18.60
C GLU A 179 -27.01 -16.59 -17.82
N THR A 180 -26.09 -15.71 -17.47
CA THR A 180 -24.94 -16.00 -16.63
C THR A 180 -25.10 -15.32 -15.28
N LYS A 181 -24.72 -16.04 -14.23
CA LYS A 181 -24.82 -15.57 -12.84
C LYS A 181 -23.55 -15.89 -12.06
N ARG A 182 -22.87 -14.82 -11.67
CA ARG A 182 -21.71 -14.88 -10.77
C ARG A 182 -22.11 -14.52 -9.36
N THR A 183 -22.21 -15.53 -8.51
CA THR A 183 -22.65 -15.36 -7.13
C THR A 183 -22.19 -16.54 -6.30
N LYS A 184 -22.01 -16.28 -5.00
CA LYS A 184 -21.59 -17.27 -4.01
C LYS A 184 -22.75 -18.12 -3.50
N ASN A 185 -23.99 -17.63 -3.67
CA ASN A 185 -25.18 -18.28 -3.14
C ASN A 185 -26.19 -18.47 -4.27
N TRP A 186 -26.72 -19.69 -4.40
CA TRP A 186 -27.82 -20.02 -5.30
C TRP A 186 -29.14 -19.38 -4.86
N ASP A 187 -29.88 -18.77 -5.78
CA ASP A 187 -31.24 -18.29 -5.55
C ASP A 187 -32.23 -18.95 -6.53
N LYS A 188 -33.23 -19.64 -5.98
CA LYS A 188 -34.29 -20.30 -6.76
C LYS A 188 -35.14 -19.30 -7.56
N LYS A 189 -35.11 -18.00 -7.24
CA LYS A 189 -35.83 -16.95 -7.97
C LYS A 189 -35.28 -16.66 -9.36
N TRP A 190 -34.07 -17.11 -9.70
CA TRP A 190 -33.54 -16.94 -11.07
C TRP A 190 -34.32 -17.77 -12.08
N LEU A 191 -34.71 -19.00 -11.73
CA LEU A 191 -35.47 -19.89 -12.61
C LEU A 191 -36.79 -19.28 -13.11
N PRO A 192 -37.70 -18.78 -12.25
CA PRO A 192 -38.94 -18.17 -12.72
C PRO A 192 -38.71 -16.90 -13.55
N LYS A 193 -37.73 -16.06 -13.20
CA LYS A 193 -37.39 -14.86 -13.98
C LYS A 193 -36.92 -15.23 -15.38
N LEU A 194 -35.94 -16.13 -15.49
CA LEU A 194 -35.41 -16.57 -16.78
C LEU A 194 -36.50 -17.22 -17.66
N ARG A 195 -37.41 -17.99 -17.08
CA ARG A 195 -38.57 -18.53 -17.82
C ARG A 195 -39.51 -17.45 -18.34
N GLU A 196 -39.76 -16.41 -17.54
CA GLU A 196 -40.58 -15.28 -17.96
C GLU A 196 -39.93 -14.56 -19.14
N ASP A 197 -38.63 -14.31 -19.04
CA ASP A 197 -37.85 -13.66 -20.09
C ASP A 197 -37.79 -14.51 -21.36
N THR A 198 -37.61 -15.83 -21.22
CA THR A 198 -37.69 -16.81 -22.33
C THR A 198 -39.03 -16.70 -23.06
N ARG A 199 -40.14 -16.59 -22.32
CA ARG A 199 -41.49 -16.46 -22.91
C ARG A 199 -41.68 -15.11 -23.61
N LYS A 200 -41.19 -14.01 -23.02
CA LYS A 200 -41.33 -12.66 -23.60
C LYS A 200 -40.71 -12.57 -25.00
N ILE A 201 -39.60 -13.27 -25.24
CA ILE A 201 -38.92 -13.28 -26.54
C ILE A 201 -39.28 -14.51 -27.41
N ASN A 202 -40.23 -15.34 -26.97
CA ASN A 202 -40.61 -16.60 -27.62
C ASN A 202 -39.42 -17.55 -27.87
N ALA A 203 -38.44 -17.57 -26.97
CA ALA A 203 -37.35 -18.53 -27.05
C ALA A 203 -37.85 -19.95 -26.77
N SER A 204 -37.23 -20.93 -27.42
CA SER A 204 -37.62 -22.34 -27.31
C SER A 204 -37.17 -22.97 -26.00
N ASP A 205 -35.96 -22.63 -25.55
CA ASP A 205 -35.36 -23.13 -24.31
C ASP A 205 -34.47 -22.05 -23.66
N SER A 206 -34.08 -22.28 -22.41
CA SER A 206 -33.12 -21.42 -21.71
C SER A 206 -32.09 -22.19 -20.89
N ILE A 207 -30.89 -21.60 -20.82
CA ILE A 207 -29.73 -22.11 -20.10
C ILE A 207 -29.23 -21.04 -19.12
N LEU A 208 -29.16 -21.41 -17.85
CA LEU A 208 -28.59 -20.63 -16.77
C LEU A 208 -27.19 -21.17 -16.44
N VAL A 209 -26.17 -20.36 -16.69
CA VAL A 209 -24.77 -20.64 -16.35
C VAL A 209 -24.44 -19.97 -15.02
N THR A 210 -24.06 -20.74 -14.01
CA THR A 210 -23.79 -20.21 -12.66
C THR A 210 -22.52 -20.79 -12.06
N ASP A 211 -21.82 -19.99 -11.25
CA ASP A 211 -20.68 -20.46 -10.46
C ASP A 211 -21.12 -21.34 -9.27
N THR A 212 -22.31 -21.07 -8.72
CA THR A 212 -22.87 -21.83 -7.59
C THR A 212 -24.13 -22.54 -8.03
N LEU A 213 -24.16 -23.87 -7.93
CA LEU A 213 -25.32 -24.72 -8.23
C LEU A 213 -26.15 -25.02 -6.98
N PRO A 214 -27.41 -25.46 -7.11
CA PRO A 214 -28.17 -26.03 -6.01
C PRO A 214 -27.43 -27.20 -5.35
N ASN A 215 -27.66 -27.38 -4.05
CA ASN A 215 -27.24 -28.59 -3.34
C ASN A 215 -27.71 -29.82 -4.15
N GLU A 216 -26.83 -30.83 -4.29
CA GLU A 216 -27.02 -32.08 -5.08
C GLU A 216 -26.62 -32.00 -6.57
N ILE A 217 -26.41 -30.81 -7.13
CA ILE A 217 -26.02 -30.65 -8.54
C ILE A 217 -24.55 -30.21 -8.61
N LYS A 218 -23.74 -30.97 -9.35
CA LYS A 218 -22.30 -30.71 -9.54
C LYS A 218 -21.94 -30.24 -10.95
N SER A 219 -22.74 -30.61 -11.95
CA SER A 219 -22.44 -30.33 -13.37
C SER A 219 -23.57 -29.54 -14.04
N PHE A 220 -24.68 -30.21 -14.37
CA PHE A 220 -25.86 -29.61 -14.98
C PHE A 220 -27.13 -30.38 -14.65
N HIS A 221 -28.27 -29.72 -14.71
CA HIS A 221 -29.58 -30.38 -14.59
C HIS A 221 -30.67 -29.54 -15.24
N ASN A 222 -31.76 -30.17 -15.68
CA ASN A 222 -32.95 -29.44 -16.12
C ASN A 222 -33.88 -29.26 -14.92
N ILE A 223 -33.93 -28.05 -14.35
CA ILE A 223 -34.75 -27.72 -13.19
C ILE A 223 -35.89 -26.83 -13.65
N ASP A 224 -37.13 -27.29 -13.44
CA ASP A 224 -38.33 -26.55 -13.80
C ASP A 224 -38.27 -25.97 -15.23
N LYS A 225 -37.86 -26.76 -16.22
CA LYS A 225 -37.71 -26.37 -17.64
C LYS A 225 -36.61 -25.34 -17.94
N VAL A 226 -35.63 -25.18 -17.05
CA VAL A 226 -34.43 -24.38 -17.29
C VAL A 226 -33.21 -25.29 -17.13
N TRP A 227 -32.31 -25.28 -18.11
CA TRP A 227 -31.05 -25.98 -17.98
C TRP A 227 -30.10 -25.17 -17.11
N VAL A 228 -29.78 -25.68 -15.93
CA VAL A 228 -28.83 -25.05 -15.00
C VAL A 228 -27.50 -25.77 -15.11
N THR A 229 -26.41 -25.04 -15.30
CA THR A 229 -25.08 -25.62 -15.51
C THR A 229 -23.97 -24.73 -14.99
N THR A 230 -22.80 -25.31 -14.72
CA THR A 230 -21.57 -24.51 -14.55
C THR A 230 -20.99 -24.11 -15.90
N TYR A 231 -20.09 -23.13 -15.87
CA TYR A 231 -19.38 -22.68 -17.06
C TYR A 231 -18.67 -23.83 -17.81
N GLU A 232 -18.09 -24.78 -17.06
CA GLU A 232 -17.38 -25.94 -17.61
C GLU A 232 -18.27 -26.85 -18.48
N PHE A 233 -19.53 -27.03 -18.09
CA PHE A 233 -20.48 -27.90 -18.81
C PHE A 233 -21.36 -27.13 -19.81
N ALA A 234 -21.24 -25.80 -19.89
CA ALA A 234 -22.10 -24.94 -20.73
C ALA A 234 -22.14 -25.38 -22.20
N LEU A 235 -20.99 -25.68 -22.81
CA LEU A 235 -20.93 -26.15 -24.21
C LEU A 235 -21.55 -27.54 -24.40
N HIS A 236 -21.41 -28.43 -23.41
CA HIS A 236 -22.02 -29.75 -23.46
C HIS A 236 -23.55 -29.64 -23.43
N VAL A 237 -24.08 -28.79 -22.54
CA VAL A 237 -25.50 -28.49 -22.45
C VAL A 237 -25.99 -27.81 -23.73
N ALA A 238 -25.23 -26.87 -24.30
CA ALA A 238 -25.55 -26.24 -25.59
C ALA A 238 -25.78 -27.29 -26.69
N ARG A 239 -24.86 -28.26 -26.82
CA ARG A 239 -24.96 -29.34 -27.81
C ARG A 239 -26.21 -30.19 -27.62
N ILE A 240 -26.52 -30.50 -26.37
CA ILE A 240 -27.71 -31.27 -25.99
C ILE A 240 -28.99 -30.54 -26.39
N VAL A 241 -29.15 -29.29 -25.94
CA VAL A 241 -30.36 -28.49 -26.21
C VAL A 241 -30.51 -28.25 -27.70
N ARG A 242 -29.41 -27.91 -28.40
CA ARG A 242 -29.39 -27.74 -29.84
C ARG A 242 -29.80 -29.01 -30.59
N TYR A 243 -29.30 -30.17 -30.17
CA TYR A 243 -29.68 -31.46 -30.76
C TYR A 243 -31.18 -31.74 -30.59
N LEU A 244 -31.72 -31.46 -29.39
CA LEU A 244 -33.15 -31.63 -29.11
C LEU A 244 -34.00 -30.72 -30.01
N LEU A 245 -33.65 -29.44 -30.14
CA LEU A 245 -34.37 -28.50 -31.01
C LEU A 245 -34.38 -28.94 -32.48
N LEU A 246 -33.23 -29.40 -32.99
CA LEU A 246 -33.10 -29.93 -34.34
C LEU A 246 -33.93 -31.20 -34.55
N LYS A 247 -33.98 -32.10 -33.56
CA LYS A 247 -34.80 -33.30 -33.63
C LYS A 247 -36.28 -33.00 -33.56
N ILE A 248 -36.70 -32.03 -32.74
CA ILE A 248 -38.09 -31.58 -32.68
C ILE A 248 -38.53 -31.02 -34.03
N ASP A 249 -37.73 -30.17 -34.69
CA ASP A 249 -38.07 -29.65 -36.03
C ASP A 249 -38.13 -30.77 -37.08
N ALA A 250 -37.20 -31.74 -37.03
CA ALA A 250 -37.22 -32.89 -37.93
C ALA A 250 -38.49 -33.75 -37.76
N VAL A 251 -38.91 -34.02 -36.52
CA VAL A 251 -40.14 -34.79 -36.22
C VAL A 251 -41.38 -34.00 -36.64
N LYS A 252 -41.42 -32.68 -36.42
CA LYS A 252 -42.53 -31.82 -36.88
C LYS A 252 -42.65 -31.78 -38.40
N ALA A 253 -41.54 -31.90 -39.12
CA ALA A 253 -41.52 -31.92 -40.58
C ALA A 253 -41.94 -33.28 -41.15
N SER A 254 -41.76 -34.38 -40.41
CA SER A 254 -42.25 -35.70 -40.80
C SER A 254 -43.72 -35.88 -40.44
N ALA A 255 -44.56 -36.30 -41.38
CA ALA A 255 -45.99 -36.58 -41.13
C ALA A 255 -46.24 -37.80 -40.22
N SER A 256 -45.20 -38.55 -39.86
CA SER A 256 -45.24 -39.67 -38.91
C SER A 256 -45.20 -39.18 -37.47
N HIS A 257 -46.24 -39.50 -36.70
CA HIS A 257 -46.44 -39.09 -35.30
C HIS A 257 -45.50 -39.78 -34.29
N ASP A 258 -44.18 -39.85 -34.53
CA ASP A 258 -43.23 -40.44 -33.55
C ASP A 258 -42.92 -39.49 -32.36
N GLU A 259 -43.96 -38.85 -31.82
CA GLU A 259 -43.89 -38.08 -30.57
C GLU A 259 -43.39 -38.92 -29.39
N MET A 260 -43.64 -40.24 -29.43
CA MET A 260 -43.21 -41.15 -28.37
C MET A 260 -41.70 -41.34 -28.35
N GLU A 261 -41.05 -41.44 -29.51
CA GLU A 261 -39.58 -41.53 -29.61
C GLU A 261 -38.91 -40.25 -29.10
N LEU A 262 -39.45 -39.09 -29.48
CA LEU A 262 -38.97 -37.79 -29.00
C LEU A 262 -39.08 -37.68 -27.47
N ARG A 263 -40.21 -38.08 -26.89
CA ARG A 263 -40.41 -38.09 -25.43
C ARG A 263 -39.40 -38.98 -24.71
N ASN A 264 -39.12 -40.16 -25.26
CA ASN A 264 -38.15 -41.10 -24.68
C ASN A 264 -36.72 -40.54 -24.72
N ILE A 265 -36.31 -39.92 -25.85
CA ILE A 265 -35.00 -39.27 -25.98
C ILE A 265 -34.87 -38.12 -24.98
N PHE A 266 -35.88 -37.26 -24.90
CA PHE A 266 -35.88 -36.13 -23.96
C PHE A 266 -35.76 -36.63 -22.51
N GLN A 267 -36.61 -37.58 -22.11
CA GLN A 267 -36.58 -38.16 -20.76
C GLN A 267 -35.23 -38.77 -20.42
N TYR A 268 -34.60 -39.48 -21.37
CA TYR A 268 -33.27 -40.04 -21.16
C TYR A 268 -32.20 -38.95 -20.98
N ILE A 269 -32.17 -37.95 -21.84
CA ILE A 269 -31.15 -36.89 -21.80
C ILE A 269 -31.30 -36.00 -20.57
N THR A 270 -32.52 -35.83 -20.05
CA THR A 270 -32.75 -35.13 -18.78
C THR A 270 -32.56 -36.00 -17.53
N SER A 271 -32.31 -37.29 -17.68
CA SER A 271 -32.17 -38.22 -16.55
C SER A 271 -30.81 -38.14 -15.85
N ASP A 272 -30.79 -38.51 -14.58
CA ASP A 272 -29.53 -38.63 -13.81
C ASP A 272 -28.58 -39.67 -14.43
N ALA A 273 -29.10 -40.72 -15.07
CA ALA A 273 -28.30 -41.73 -15.73
C ALA A 273 -27.49 -41.15 -16.90
N PHE A 274 -28.08 -40.25 -17.69
CA PHE A 274 -27.37 -39.56 -18.77
C PHE A 274 -26.35 -38.57 -18.20
N ARG A 275 -26.74 -37.79 -17.19
CA ARG A 275 -25.85 -36.85 -16.50
C ARG A 275 -24.59 -37.53 -15.95
N HIS A 276 -24.74 -38.63 -15.21
CA HIS A 276 -23.61 -39.37 -14.67
C HIS A 276 -22.69 -39.93 -15.77
N LYS A 277 -23.23 -40.33 -16.93
CA LYS A 277 -22.40 -40.75 -18.07
C LYS A 277 -21.56 -39.61 -18.63
N ILE A 278 -22.12 -38.40 -18.73
CA ILE A 278 -21.37 -37.22 -19.18
C ILE A 278 -20.31 -36.82 -18.15
N GLU A 279 -20.66 -36.84 -16.85
CA GLU A 279 -19.71 -36.57 -15.76
C GLU A 279 -18.53 -37.57 -15.81
N ALA A 280 -18.79 -38.88 -15.91
CA ALA A 280 -17.74 -39.90 -16.00
C ALA A 280 -16.88 -39.76 -17.26
N HIS A 281 -17.48 -39.39 -18.40
CA HIS A 281 -16.72 -39.14 -19.62
C HIS A 281 -15.81 -37.90 -19.49
N ASP A 282 -16.31 -36.80 -18.93
CA ASP A 282 -15.51 -35.59 -18.70
C ASP A 282 -14.35 -35.85 -17.73
N GLU A 283 -14.59 -36.61 -16.65
CA GLU A 283 -13.54 -37.05 -15.73
C GLU A 283 -12.45 -37.88 -16.43
N ALA A 284 -12.85 -38.83 -17.29
CA ALA A 284 -11.90 -39.63 -18.08
C ALA A 284 -11.09 -38.78 -19.06
N VAL A 285 -11.73 -37.81 -19.74
CA VAL A 285 -11.04 -36.89 -20.65
C VAL A 285 -10.04 -36.00 -19.90
N LYS A 286 -10.42 -35.49 -18.71
CA LYS A 286 -9.51 -34.72 -17.86
C LYS A 286 -8.31 -35.55 -17.42
N ALA A 287 -8.53 -36.78 -16.97
CA ALA A 287 -7.45 -37.69 -16.60
C ALA A 287 -6.50 -37.94 -17.78
N MET A 288 -7.04 -38.26 -18.97
CA MET A 288 -6.23 -38.48 -20.17
C MET A 288 -5.43 -37.23 -20.61
N LYS A 289 -5.99 -36.02 -20.46
CA LYS A 289 -5.25 -34.78 -20.73
C LYS A 289 -4.08 -34.58 -19.77
N ILE A 290 -4.29 -34.84 -18.48
CA ILE A 290 -3.23 -34.76 -17.47
C ILE A 290 -2.11 -35.75 -17.79
N ASP A 291 -2.47 -36.99 -18.13
CA ASP A 291 -1.51 -38.03 -18.51
C ASP A 291 -0.73 -37.62 -19.77
N LEU A 292 -1.41 -37.15 -20.82
CA LEU A 292 -0.78 -36.66 -22.04
C LEU A 292 0.20 -35.50 -21.78
N ASP A 293 -0.21 -34.51 -20.99
CA ASP A 293 0.65 -33.38 -20.63
C ASP A 293 1.90 -33.85 -19.87
N SER A 294 1.75 -34.86 -19.02
CA SER A 294 2.87 -35.46 -18.31
C SER A 294 3.82 -36.20 -19.26
N GLU A 295 3.27 -36.94 -20.22
CA GLU A 295 4.04 -37.68 -21.23
C GLU A 295 4.80 -36.74 -22.16
N ILE A 296 4.18 -35.64 -22.58
CA ILE A 296 4.83 -34.58 -23.37
C ILE A 296 6.06 -34.06 -22.62
N ARG A 297 5.92 -33.71 -21.33
CA ARG A 297 7.05 -33.19 -20.53
C ARG A 297 8.19 -34.20 -20.37
N LEU A 298 7.84 -35.46 -20.10
CA LEU A 298 8.83 -36.56 -19.99
C LEU A 298 9.54 -36.80 -21.32
N THR A 299 8.80 -36.77 -22.42
CA THR A 299 9.32 -36.99 -23.77
C THR A 299 10.23 -35.86 -24.22
N GLN A 300 9.85 -34.60 -23.99
CA GLN A 300 10.72 -33.44 -24.25
C GLN A 300 12.06 -33.54 -23.50
N THR A 301 12.02 -33.94 -22.24
CA THR A 301 13.24 -34.17 -21.43
C THR A 301 14.09 -35.28 -22.04
N ARG A 302 13.47 -36.39 -22.48
CA ARG A 302 14.15 -37.51 -23.13
C ARG A 302 14.78 -37.11 -24.45
N TRP A 303 14.09 -36.30 -25.27
CA TRP A 303 14.60 -35.76 -26.52
C TRP A 303 15.83 -34.90 -26.27
N LYS A 304 15.78 -33.97 -25.32
CA LYS A 304 16.94 -33.12 -24.99
C LYS A 304 18.17 -33.94 -24.57
N ARG A 305 17.97 -34.99 -23.76
CA ARG A 305 19.06 -35.91 -23.38
C ARG A 305 19.66 -36.63 -24.59
N ARG A 306 18.83 -37.13 -25.50
CA ARG A 306 19.27 -37.82 -26.73
C ARG A 306 20.00 -36.88 -27.68
N GLU A 307 19.50 -35.67 -27.86
CA GLU A 307 20.14 -34.62 -28.67
C GLU A 307 21.56 -34.34 -28.14
N ILE A 308 21.73 -34.19 -26.83
CA ILE A 308 23.06 -34.00 -26.22
C ILE A 308 23.96 -35.22 -26.47
N GLN A 309 23.43 -36.44 -26.41
CA GLN A 309 24.21 -37.66 -26.70
C GLN A 309 24.65 -37.74 -28.16
N LEU A 310 23.74 -37.45 -29.10
CA LEU A 310 24.04 -37.44 -30.53
C LEU A 310 25.12 -36.40 -30.86
N ASN A 311 24.96 -35.17 -30.34
CA ASN A 311 25.95 -34.11 -30.56
C ASN A 311 27.34 -34.49 -30.00
N ARG A 312 27.40 -35.16 -28.85
CA ARG A 312 28.67 -35.66 -28.29
C ARG A 312 29.32 -36.72 -29.18
N LEU A 313 28.53 -37.64 -29.73
CA LEU A 313 29.04 -38.66 -30.65
C LEU A 313 29.53 -38.03 -31.95
N ASP A 314 28.78 -37.09 -32.53
CA ASP A 314 29.19 -36.38 -33.74
C ASP A 314 30.48 -35.57 -33.53
N SER A 315 30.62 -34.90 -32.39
CA SER A 315 31.88 -34.22 -32.01
C SER A 315 33.03 -35.22 -31.91
N SER A 316 32.84 -36.35 -31.22
CA SER A 316 33.88 -37.38 -31.07
C SER A 316 34.31 -37.99 -32.42
N VAL A 317 33.38 -38.25 -33.33
CA VAL A 317 33.71 -38.72 -34.68
C VAL A 317 34.48 -37.66 -35.48
N SER A 318 34.12 -36.38 -35.31
CA SER A 318 34.82 -35.27 -35.96
C SER A 318 36.25 -35.10 -35.43
N GLU A 319 36.45 -35.25 -34.12
CA GLU A 319 37.77 -35.27 -33.48
C GLU A 319 38.64 -36.42 -34.02
N LEU A 320 38.11 -37.65 -34.07
CA LEU A 320 38.81 -38.81 -34.66
C LEU A 320 39.20 -38.56 -36.12
N TYR A 321 38.33 -37.92 -36.90
CA TYR A 321 38.63 -37.58 -38.29
C TYR A 321 39.77 -36.56 -38.41
N GLY A 322 39.78 -35.54 -37.54
CA GLY A 322 40.87 -34.57 -37.45
C GLY A 322 42.20 -35.19 -37.03
N GLU A 323 42.18 -36.13 -36.07
CA GLU A 323 43.37 -36.91 -35.69
C GLU A 323 43.92 -37.73 -36.87
N LEU A 324 43.04 -38.41 -37.62
CA LEU A 324 43.42 -39.18 -38.80
C LEU A 324 43.99 -38.30 -39.92
N GLN A 325 43.41 -37.12 -40.17
CA GLN A 325 43.97 -36.14 -41.12
C GLN A 325 45.35 -35.63 -40.68
N GLY A 326 45.58 -35.46 -39.37
CA GLY A 326 46.91 -35.13 -38.84
C GLY A 326 47.97 -36.19 -39.15
N ILE A 327 47.56 -37.47 -39.19
CA ILE A 327 48.44 -38.60 -39.53
C ILE A 327 48.56 -38.79 -41.06
N ILE A 328 47.46 -38.58 -41.79
CA ILE A 328 47.34 -38.76 -43.24
C ILE A 328 46.78 -37.46 -43.86
N PRO A 329 47.65 -36.51 -44.26
CA PRO A 329 47.22 -35.18 -44.72
C PRO A 329 46.40 -35.17 -46.01
N THR A 330 46.32 -36.29 -46.72
CA THR A 330 45.60 -36.44 -48.00
C THR A 330 44.15 -36.92 -47.83
N LEU A 331 43.66 -37.12 -46.60
CA LEU A 331 42.27 -37.51 -46.35
C LEU A 331 41.32 -36.32 -46.66
N PRO A 332 40.31 -36.51 -47.54
CA PRO A 332 39.37 -35.44 -47.91
C PRO A 332 38.50 -35.03 -46.72
N ASP A 333 38.03 -33.77 -46.68
CA ASP A 333 37.14 -33.30 -45.62
C ASP A 333 35.78 -34.01 -45.63
N ARG A 334 35.22 -34.22 -44.44
CA ARG A 334 33.95 -34.92 -44.26
C ARG A 334 32.78 -34.01 -44.68
N ASN A 335 32.37 -34.06 -45.94
CA ASN A 335 31.01 -33.67 -46.34
C ASN A 335 30.08 -34.87 -46.13
N ILE A 336 29.38 -34.89 -45.00
CA ILE A 336 28.29 -35.85 -44.77
C ILE A 336 27.06 -35.30 -45.48
N GLU A 337 26.85 -35.70 -46.73
CA GLU A 337 25.47 -35.79 -47.22
C GLU A 337 24.84 -36.99 -46.52
N LEU A 338 23.82 -36.74 -45.69
CA LEU A 338 22.97 -37.81 -45.19
C LEU A 338 22.38 -38.55 -46.40
N LEU A 339 22.50 -39.89 -46.38
CA LEU A 339 22.01 -40.79 -47.40
C LEU A 339 20.54 -40.46 -47.79
N PRO A 340 20.18 -40.53 -49.09
CA PRO A 340 18.82 -40.25 -49.52
C PRO A 340 17.84 -41.27 -48.92
N ASP A 341 16.71 -40.76 -48.43
CA ASP A 341 15.62 -41.56 -47.89
C ASP A 341 15.25 -42.71 -48.83
N GLY A 342 15.28 -43.93 -48.29
CA GLY A 342 14.86 -45.12 -49.01
C GLY A 342 13.38 -45.01 -49.38
N THR A 343 13.10 -44.66 -50.64
CA THR A 343 11.82 -44.95 -51.27
C THR A 343 11.81 -46.43 -51.61
N GLU A 344 11.28 -47.26 -50.71
CA GLU A 344 10.73 -48.55 -51.11
C GLU A 344 9.46 -48.29 -51.92
N ASN A 345 9.63 -48.29 -53.25
CA ASN A 345 8.58 -48.71 -54.16
C ASN A 345 8.39 -50.21 -53.95
N ASP A 346 7.22 -50.62 -53.50
CA ASP A 346 6.75 -51.98 -53.74
C ASP A 346 5.35 -51.96 -54.36
N ASN A 347 5.23 -52.83 -55.36
CA ASN A 347 4.13 -53.01 -56.32
C ASN A 347 2.78 -53.38 -55.70
#